data_AF-A0A6I1JYQ4-F1
#
_entry.id   AF-A0A6I1JYQ4-F1
#
_cell.length_a   1.000
_cell.length_b   1.000
_cell.length_c   1.000
_cell.angle_alpha   90.00
_cell.angle_beta   90.00
_cell.angle_gamma   90.00
#
_symmetry.space_group_name_H-M   'P 1'
#
loop_
_entity.id
_entity.type
_entity.pdbx_description
1 polymer ?
#
loop_
_entity_poly.entity_id
_entity_poly.type
_entity_poly.pdbx_seq_one_letter_code
_entity_poly.pdbx_strand_id
1 'polypeptide(L)'
;MHTRTHSFAVFLPVGFIGAFITAFTFIAVIQLTLPPNDKAYGQGISKTLSDPFVTAIAAPVVLVSGALATPLLYFCLRHRRLAVALPIVFGSVLVTVAITTPLSQLFGLFSAFVALVVSCIVCTQIQATSYEGSHDAA
;
A
#
# COMPACT_ATOMS: atom_id res chain seq x y z
N MET A 1 16.86 -1.71 -24.23
CA MET A 1 15.70 -2.23 -23.46
C MET A 1 14.46 -1.44 -23.87
N HIS A 2 13.41 -2.10 -24.34
CA HIS A 2 12.14 -1.45 -24.72
C HIS A 2 11.46 -0.90 -23.44
N THR A 3 11.54 0.41 -23.21
CA THR A 3 10.77 1.09 -22.16
C THR A 3 9.32 1.16 -22.61
N ARG A 4 8.50 0.19 -22.18
CA ARG A 4 7.05 0.28 -22.32
C ARG A 4 6.57 1.39 -21.39
N THR A 5 6.16 2.52 -21.95
CA THR A 5 5.45 3.56 -21.23
C THR A 5 4.07 3.02 -20.86
N HIS A 6 3.83 2.86 -19.56
CA HIS A 6 2.55 2.35 -19.07
C HIS A 6 1.53 3.48 -18.99
N SER A 7 0.35 3.30 -19.59
CA SER A 7 -0.74 4.26 -19.54
C SER A 7 -1.26 4.44 -18.11
N PHE A 8 -1.72 5.65 -17.78
CA PHE A 8 -2.32 5.98 -16.47
C PHE A 8 -3.46 5.02 -16.09
N ALA A 9 -4.23 4.54 -17.08
CA ALA A 9 -5.30 3.57 -16.90
C ALA A 9 -4.85 2.24 -16.24
N VAL A 10 -3.57 1.87 -16.31
CA VAL A 10 -3.02 0.68 -15.62
C VAL A 10 -2.80 0.96 -14.14
N PHE A 11 -2.43 2.18 -13.77
CA PHE A 11 -2.13 2.54 -12.39
C PHE A 11 -3.39 2.74 -11.55
N LEU A 12 -4.50 3.10 -12.19
CA LEU A 12 -5.79 3.27 -11.54
C LEU A 12 -6.24 1.97 -10.83
N PRO A 13 -6.43 0.82 -11.51
CA PRO A 13 -6.79 -0.43 -10.82
C PRO A 13 -5.69 -0.89 -9.85
N VAL A 14 -4.42 -0.64 -10.13
CA VAL A 14 -3.31 -1.01 -9.22
C VAL A 14 -3.41 -0.23 -7.89
N GLY A 15 -3.72 1.06 -7.94
CA GLY A 15 -3.92 1.89 -6.75
C GLY A 15 -5.11 1.43 -5.92
N PHE A 16 -6.25 1.13 -6.56
CA PHE A 16 -7.44 0.61 -5.86
C PHE A 16 -7.23 -0.79 -5.29
N ILE A 17 -6.63 -1.71 -6.05
CA ILE A 17 -6.32 -3.07 -5.57
C ILE A 17 -5.35 -2.98 -4.39
N GLY A 18 -4.33 -2.14 -4.49
CA GLY A 18 -3.39 -1.87 -3.41
C GLY A 18 -4.08 -1.37 -2.14
N ALA A 19 -4.90 -0.32 -2.26
CA ALA A 19 -5.65 0.24 -1.15
C ALA A 19 -6.60 -0.80 -0.52
N PHE A 20 -7.24 -1.64 -1.32
CA PHE A 20 -8.11 -2.71 -0.84
C PHE A 20 -7.33 -3.76 -0.05
N ILE A 21 -6.18 -4.22 -0.56
CA ILE A 21 -5.31 -5.18 0.14
C ILE A 21 -4.81 -4.56 1.46
N THR A 22 -4.35 -3.31 1.44
CA THR A 22 -3.88 -2.62 2.65
C THR A 22 -4.99 -2.48 3.69
N ALA A 23 -6.21 -2.13 3.29
CA ALA A 23 -7.35 -2.05 4.21
C ALA A 23 -7.70 -3.42 4.81
N PHE A 24 -7.67 -4.48 4.00
CA PHE A 24 -7.90 -5.84 4.49
C PHE A 24 -6.84 -6.27 5.51
N THR A 25 -5.56 -6.01 5.22
CA THR A 25 -4.46 -6.28 6.14
C THR A 25 -4.60 -5.49 7.43
N PHE A 26 -4.96 -4.20 7.36
CA PHE A 26 -5.21 -3.37 8.54
C PHE A 26 -6.30 -3.95 9.44
N ILE A 27 -7.44 -4.34 8.86
CA ILE A 27 -8.55 -4.97 9.60
C ILE A 27 -8.11 -6.32 10.19
N ALA A 28 -7.37 -7.14 9.43
CA ALA A 28 -6.87 -8.41 9.91
C ALA A 28 -5.90 -8.25 11.10
N VAL A 29 -5.01 -7.26 11.07
CA VAL A 29 -4.07 -6.98 12.16
C VAL A 29 -4.79 -6.47 13.40
N ILE A 30 -5.80 -5.59 13.23
CA ILE A 30 -6.66 -5.18 14.36
C ILE A 30 -7.31 -6.41 14.99
N GLN A 31 -7.90 -7.29 14.17
CA GLN A 31 -8.56 -8.49 14.66
C GLN A 31 -7.63 -9.42 15.47
N LEU A 32 -6.37 -9.53 15.06
CA LEU A 32 -5.36 -10.31 15.77
C LEU A 32 -4.85 -9.64 17.06
N THR A 33 -4.97 -8.32 17.17
CA THR A 33 -4.46 -7.54 18.31
C THR A 33 -5.56 -7.17 19.32
N LEU A 34 -6.82 -7.51 19.03
CA LEU A 34 -7.94 -7.23 19.93
C LEU A 34 -7.73 -7.93 21.29
N PRO A 35 -7.86 -7.21 22.43
CA PRO A 35 -7.81 -7.83 23.73
C PRO A 35 -9.05 -8.72 23.96
N PRO A 36 -8.91 -9.83 24.70
CA PRO A 36 -9.98 -10.83 24.91
C PRO A 36 -11.19 -10.31 25.70
N ASN A 37 -11.14 -9.09 26.22
CA ASN A 37 -12.25 -8.42 26.89
C ASN A 37 -13.20 -7.69 25.93
N ASP A 38 -12.87 -7.59 24.65
CA ASP A 38 -13.71 -6.89 23.67
C ASP A 38 -14.80 -7.82 23.13
N LYS A 39 -16.01 -7.28 22.93
CA LYS A 39 -17.17 -8.01 22.39
C LYS A 39 -16.96 -8.45 20.94
N ALA A 40 -15.99 -7.85 20.25
CA ALA A 40 -15.58 -8.23 18.90
C ALA A 40 -14.52 -9.35 18.86
N TYR A 41 -13.99 -9.80 20.01
CA TYR A 41 -12.95 -10.83 20.05
C TYR A 41 -13.50 -12.19 19.57
N GLY A 42 -12.87 -12.75 18.53
CA GLY A 42 -13.31 -14.00 17.90
C GLY A 42 -14.49 -13.84 16.92
N GLN A 43 -14.99 -12.63 16.73
CA GLN A 43 -16.02 -12.31 15.75
C GLN A 43 -15.35 -12.21 14.37
N GLY A 44 -15.04 -13.38 13.79
CA GLY A 44 -14.16 -13.54 12.62
C GLY A 44 -14.34 -12.50 11.49
N ILE A 45 -13.27 -12.29 10.72
CA ILE A 45 -13.09 -11.19 9.75
C ILE A 45 -14.32 -10.94 8.85
N SER A 46 -15.01 -12.00 8.41
CA SER A 46 -16.23 -11.91 7.59
C SER A 46 -17.39 -11.17 8.28
N LYS A 47 -17.58 -11.39 9.59
CA LYS A 47 -18.66 -10.77 10.36
C LYS A 47 -18.36 -9.30 10.68
N THR A 48 -17.09 -8.96 10.84
CA THR A 48 -16.63 -7.58 10.98
C THR A 48 -16.74 -6.80 9.67
N LEU A 49 -16.41 -7.43 8.53
CA LEU A 49 -16.56 -6.80 7.21
C LEU A 49 -18.02 -6.64 6.78
N SER A 50 -18.92 -7.47 7.32
CA SER A 50 -20.36 -7.36 7.12
C SER A 50 -21.01 -6.33 8.05
N ASP A 51 -20.26 -5.74 8.99
CA ASP A 51 -20.77 -4.67 9.82
C ASP A 51 -20.91 -3.39 8.98
N PRO A 52 -22.13 -2.84 8.83
CA PRO A 52 -22.37 -1.67 8.00
C PRO A 52 -21.54 -0.46 8.44
N PHE A 53 -21.19 -0.33 9.73
CA PHE A 53 -20.33 0.76 10.19
C PHE A 53 -18.89 0.62 9.69
N VAL A 54 -18.35 -0.61 9.71
CA VAL A 54 -16.99 -0.88 9.22
C VAL A 54 -16.94 -0.64 7.72
N THR A 55 -17.91 -1.14 6.96
CA THR A 55 -17.97 -0.91 5.51
C THR A 55 -18.15 0.57 5.17
N ALA A 56 -19.01 1.29 5.91
CA ALA A 56 -19.27 2.71 5.66
C ALA A 56 -18.05 3.61 5.86
N ILE A 57 -17.10 3.22 6.72
CA ILE A 57 -15.85 3.95 6.96
C ILE A 57 -14.73 3.41 6.06
N ALA A 58 -14.62 2.09 5.91
CA ALA A 58 -13.58 1.47 5.11
C ALA A 58 -13.70 1.82 3.61
N ALA A 59 -14.93 1.86 3.08
CA ALA A 59 -15.16 2.19 1.67
C ALA A 59 -14.61 3.58 1.26
N PRO A 60 -14.98 4.70 1.93
CA PRO A 60 -14.43 6.01 1.57
C PRO A 60 -12.91 6.08 1.81
N VAL A 61 -12.39 5.42 2.84
CA VAL A 61 -10.94 5.39 3.10
C VAL A 61 -10.20 4.69 1.95
N VAL A 62 -10.69 3.51 1.50
CA VAL A 62 -10.11 2.79 0.36
C VAL A 62 -10.20 3.61 -0.92
N LEU A 63 -11.34 4.27 -1.15
CA LEU A 63 -11.53 5.11 -2.34
C LEU A 63 -10.57 6.30 -2.36
N VAL A 64 -10.49 7.04 -1.26
CA VAL A 64 -9.62 8.23 -1.15
C VAL A 64 -8.15 7.83 -1.19
N SER A 65 -7.74 6.80 -0.45
CA SER A 65 -6.35 6.33 -0.45
C SER A 65 -5.94 5.75 -1.80
N GLY A 66 -6.79 4.97 -2.46
CA GLY A 66 -6.54 4.46 -3.81
C GLY A 66 -6.43 5.58 -4.84
N ALA A 67 -7.32 6.58 -4.77
CA ALA A 67 -7.30 7.75 -5.64
C ALA A 67 -6.04 8.61 -5.43
N LEU A 68 -5.57 8.78 -4.19
CA LEU A 68 -4.35 9.53 -3.87
C LEU A 68 -3.07 8.76 -4.21
N ALA A 69 -3.06 7.44 -4.01
CA ALA A 69 -1.92 6.59 -4.34
C ALA A 69 -1.71 6.47 -5.85
N THR A 70 -2.79 6.50 -6.65
CA THR A 70 -2.74 6.36 -8.11
C THR A 70 -1.82 7.37 -8.81
N PRO A 71 -1.97 8.70 -8.64
CA PRO A 71 -1.09 9.67 -9.29
C PRO A 71 0.36 9.57 -8.80
N LEU A 72 0.56 9.22 -7.53
CA LEU A 72 1.88 9.08 -6.93
C LEU A 72 2.62 7.86 -7.52
N LEU A 73 1.95 6.71 -7.57
CA LEU A 73 2.44 5.51 -8.24
C LEU A 73 2.71 5.77 -9.72
N TYR A 74 1.79 6.44 -10.43
CA TYR A 74 2.00 6.79 -11.82
C TYR A 74 3.25 7.64 -12.02
N PHE A 75 3.41 8.73 -11.27
CA PHE A 75 4.55 9.63 -11.46
C PHE A 75 5.89 8.94 -11.15
N CYS A 76 5.96 8.14 -10.09
CA CYS A 76 7.18 7.45 -9.67
C CYS A 76 7.50 6.21 -10.53
N LEU A 77 6.49 5.51 -11.08
CA LEU A 77 6.66 4.19 -11.69
C LEU A 77 6.33 4.13 -13.19
N ARG A 78 5.81 5.19 -13.83
CA ARG A 78 5.39 5.17 -15.26
C ARG A 78 6.47 4.70 -16.25
N HIS A 79 7.74 4.93 -15.92
CA HIS A 79 8.89 4.57 -16.76
C HIS A 79 9.66 3.35 -16.22
N ARG A 80 9.08 2.64 -15.25
CA ARG A 80 9.76 1.59 -14.47
C ARG A 80 9.16 0.21 -14.75
N ARG A 81 9.91 -0.84 -14.40
CA ARG A 81 9.43 -2.24 -14.47
C ARG A 81 8.46 -2.51 -13.32
N LEU A 82 7.16 -2.38 -13.60
CA LEU A 82 6.06 -2.62 -12.65
C LEU A 82 6.19 -3.95 -11.90
N ALA A 83 6.60 -5.02 -12.59
CA ALA A 83 6.72 -6.36 -12.00
C ALA A 83 7.69 -6.45 -10.80
N VAL A 84 8.72 -5.59 -10.76
CA VAL A 84 9.70 -5.57 -9.66
C VAL A 84 9.35 -4.49 -8.64
N ALA A 85 8.89 -3.33 -9.09
CA ALA A 85 8.65 -2.20 -8.21
C ALA A 85 7.36 -2.36 -7.37
N LEU A 86 6.28 -2.91 -7.94
CA LEU A 86 5.02 -3.09 -7.22
C LEU A 86 5.15 -3.98 -5.96
N PRO A 87 5.78 -5.17 -6.01
CA PRO A 87 5.91 -5.98 -4.80
C PRO A 87 6.79 -5.33 -3.73
N ILE A 88 7.79 -4.53 -4.11
CA ILE A 88 8.61 -3.78 -3.15
C ILE A 88 7.76 -2.70 -2.45
N VAL A 89 7.05 -1.89 -3.23
CA VAL A 89 6.22 -0.79 -2.69
C VAL A 89 5.05 -1.30 -1.87
N PHE A 90 4.30 -2.28 -2.36
CA PHE A 90 3.18 -2.81 -1.59
C PHE A 90 3.65 -3.68 -0.42
N GLY A 91 4.71 -4.46 -0.60
CA GLY A 91 5.28 -5.28 0.46
C GLY A 91 5.74 -4.44 1.65
N SER A 92 6.46 -3.35 1.40
CA SER A 92 6.90 -2.44 2.46
C SER A 92 5.71 -1.76 3.17
N VAL A 93 4.70 -1.31 2.42
CA VAL A 93 3.48 -0.71 2.99
C VAL A 93 2.76 -1.71 3.90
N LEU A 94 2.57 -2.95 3.44
CA LEU A 94 1.91 -3.99 4.22
C LEU A 94 2.68 -4.34 5.50
N VAL A 95 4.01 -4.47 5.41
CA VAL A 95 4.87 -4.72 6.58
C VAL A 95 4.80 -3.55 7.57
N THR A 96 4.89 -2.31 7.08
CA THR A 96 4.80 -1.12 7.93
C THR A 96 3.47 -1.08 8.66
N VAL A 97 2.36 -1.29 7.94
CA VAL A 97 1.01 -1.31 8.53
C VAL A 97 0.90 -2.43 9.56
N ALA A 98 1.40 -3.63 9.27
CA ALA A 98 1.33 -4.74 10.21
C ALA A 98 2.07 -4.45 11.53
N ILE A 99 3.18 -3.72 11.47
CA ILE A 99 3.99 -3.37 12.65
C ILE A 99 3.37 -2.20 13.42
N THR A 100 2.87 -1.17 12.74
CA THR A 100 2.43 0.09 13.38
C THR A 100 0.98 0.05 13.88
N THR A 101 0.11 -0.71 13.21
CA THR A 101 -1.31 -0.89 13.58
C THR A 101 -1.52 -1.32 15.03
N PRO A 102 -0.76 -2.29 15.61
CA PRO A 102 -0.98 -2.69 17.00
C PRO A 102 -0.62 -1.61 18.03
N LEU A 103 0.22 -0.62 17.68
CA LEU A 103 0.59 0.47 18.60
C LEU A 103 -0.48 1.56 18.65
N SER A 104 -1.04 1.93 17.49
CA SER A 104 -2.26 2.74 17.44
C SER A 104 -2.92 2.63 16.06
N GLN A 105 -4.26 2.63 16.05
CA GLN A 105 -5.05 2.57 14.82
C GLN A 105 -4.81 3.78 13.90
N LEU A 106 -4.60 4.97 14.47
CA LEU A 106 -4.29 6.18 13.69
C LEU A 106 -2.92 6.09 13.02
N PHE A 107 -1.90 5.56 13.71
CA PHE A 107 -0.56 5.39 13.13
C PHE A 107 -0.56 4.41 11.95
N GLY A 108 -1.43 3.41 11.91
CA GLY A 108 -1.51 2.47 10.78
C GLY A 108 -1.78 3.18 9.45
N LEU A 109 -2.76 4.09 9.43
CA LEU A 109 -3.17 4.80 8.20
C LEU A 109 -2.11 5.84 7.75
N PHE A 110 -1.58 6.63 8.68
CA PHE A 110 -0.53 7.60 8.36
C PHE A 110 0.77 6.92 7.93
N SER A 111 1.16 5.84 8.63
CA SER A 111 2.38 5.09 8.29
C SER A 111 2.28 4.40 6.93
N ALA A 112 1.11 3.94 6.51
CA ALA A 112 0.90 3.41 5.17
C ALA A 112 1.25 4.44 4.08
N PHE A 113 0.78 5.68 4.23
CA PHE A 113 1.06 6.75 3.27
C PHE A 113 2.55 7.12 3.25
N VAL A 114 3.16 7.26 4.44
CA VAL A 114 4.60 7.53 4.56
C VAL A 114 5.42 6.41 3.93
N ALA A 115 5.10 5.14 4.22
CA ALA A 115 5.78 3.99 3.65
C ALA A 115 5.67 3.95 2.12
N LEU A 116 4.50 4.31 1.58
CA LEU A 116 4.27 4.37 0.14
C LEU A 116 5.16 5.44 -0.51
N VAL A 117 5.22 6.64 0.08
CA VAL A 117 6.09 7.74 -0.40
C VAL A 117 7.57 7.35 -0.31
N VAL A 118 8.02 6.86 0.84
CA VAL A 118 9.42 6.45 1.05
C VAL A 118 9.81 5.34 0.08
N SER A 119 8.95 4.35 -0.13
CA SER A 119 9.22 3.24 -1.05
C SER A 119 9.29 3.72 -2.50
N CYS A 120 8.44 4.67 -2.89
CA CYS A 120 8.54 5.30 -4.20
C CYS A 120 9.86 6.05 -4.35
N ILE A 121 10.30 6.81 -3.35
CA ILE A 121 11.59 7.51 -3.36
C ILE A 121 12.74 6.52 -3.46
N VAL A 122 12.77 5.48 -2.63
CA VAL A 122 13.82 4.46 -2.65
C VAL A 122 13.89 3.75 -4.01
N CYS A 123 12.75 3.38 -4.59
CA CYS A 123 12.70 2.83 -5.95
C CYS A 123 13.25 3.81 -7.00
N THR A 124 13.04 5.12 -6.84
CA THR A 124 13.63 6.11 -7.76
C THR A 124 15.15 6.22 -7.61
N GLN A 125 15.67 6.13 -6.38
CA GLN A 125 17.09 6.29 -6.08
C GLN A 125 17.92 5.07 -6.48
N ILE A 126 17.47 3.84 -6.16
CA ILE A 126 18.17 2.58 -6.52
C ILE A 126 18.41 2.50 -8.04
N GLN A 127 17.51 3.07 -8.83
CA GLN A 127 17.65 3.03 -10.26
C GLN A 127 18.54 4.16 -10.80
N ALA A 128 18.60 5.32 -10.15
CA ALA A 128 19.56 6.37 -10.50
C ALA A 128 21.00 5.86 -10.38
N THR A 129 21.31 5.17 -9.28
CA THR A 129 22.62 4.55 -9.07
C THR A 129 22.91 3.41 -10.05
N SER A 130 21.88 2.65 -10.47
CA SER A 130 22.03 1.62 -11.50
C SER A 130 22.32 2.18 -12.91
N TYR A 131 21.93 3.43 -13.18
CA TYR A 131 22.24 4.10 -14.45
C TYR A 131 23.70 4.62 -14.49
N GLU A 132 24.21 5.16 -13.38
CA GLU A 132 25.60 5.63 -13.25
C GLU A 132 26.60 4.47 -13.40
N GLY A 133 26.35 3.34 -12.73
CA GLY A 133 27.24 2.17 -12.82
C GLY A 133 27.31 1.50 -14.21
N SER A 134 26.37 1.80 -15.11
CA SER A 134 26.42 1.35 -16.51
C SER A 134 27.21 2.30 -17.42
N HIS A 135 27.46 3.55 -16.98
CA HIS A 135 28.20 4.54 -17.76
C HIS A 135 29.70 4.47 -17.45
N ASP A 136 30.08 4.09 -16.24
CA ASP A 136 31.50 3.89 -15.85
C ASP A 136 32.07 2.54 -16.31
N ALA A 137 31.23 1.63 -16.80
CA ALA A 137 31.61 0.31 -17.29
C ALA A 137 31.75 0.21 -18.82
N ALA A 138 31.61 1.34 -19.54
CA ALA A 138 31.73 1.45 -21.00
C ALA A 138 32.92 2.34 -21.37
#